data_AF-A0A800MCY2-F1
#
_entry.id   AF-A0A800MCY2-F1
#
_cell.length_a   1.000
_cell.length_b   1.000
_cell.length_c   1.000
_cell.angle_alpha   90.00
_cell.angle_beta   90.00
_cell.angle_gamma   90.00
#
_symmetry.space_group_name_H-M   'P 1'
#
loop_
_entity.id
_entity.type
_entity.pdbx_description
1 polymer ?
#
loop_
_entity_poly.entity_id
_entity_poly.type
_entity_poly.pdbx_seq_one_letter_code
_entity_poly.pdbx_strand_id
1 'polypeptide(L)'
;MAWGPLATQFCLELAFGVLLFLSLMPRAPLGQFFFRMMGTTALIPLLAAGLLPVAFGGIAWDAPTSLASLAGALAFPLFSGPVSSGRRLGAVIWALLATIVALFALLQDSASGLQGVFQVTIGTASALATGAVAGGVGTAMVVGHWYLTVPQLPLDLLKRLNQVTLVSMGVSLGLVGILIVQHQSALSGADTPLLSPFGLFHLGSRVVIGLVLPLIFGWMARGSLAYGNTRSATGILYASTVLVLIGAAASLSLQDSYHIPL
;
A
#
# COMPACT_ATOMS: atom_id res chain seq x y z
N MET A 1 19.55 -9.90 -13.87
CA MET A 1 18.72 -8.69 -13.68
C MET A 1 19.03 -8.15 -12.31
N ALA A 2 19.33 -6.85 -12.20
CA ALA A 2 19.57 -6.21 -10.90
C ALA A 2 18.23 -5.94 -10.20
N TRP A 3 18.17 -6.14 -8.89
CA TRP A 3 17.00 -5.77 -8.09
C TRP A 3 17.01 -4.27 -7.84
N GLY A 4 16.01 -3.54 -8.35
CA GLY A 4 15.96 -2.08 -8.29
C GLY A 4 15.31 -1.52 -7.00
N PRO A 5 15.61 -0.26 -6.63
CA PRO A 5 15.00 0.39 -5.46
C PRO A 5 13.48 0.51 -5.58
N LEU A 6 12.94 0.72 -6.79
CA LEU A 6 11.49 0.75 -7.03
C LEU A 6 10.80 -0.58 -6.73
N ALA A 7 11.46 -1.72 -6.97
CA ALA A 7 10.92 -3.03 -6.63
C ALA A 7 10.86 -3.21 -5.11
N THR A 8 11.90 -2.77 -4.39
CA THR A 8 11.90 -2.73 -2.92
C THR A 8 10.78 -1.84 -2.39
N GLN A 9 10.60 -0.66 -2.97
CA GLN A 9 9.54 0.27 -2.58
C GLN A 9 8.17 -0.36 -2.76
N PHE A 10 7.89 -0.95 -3.92
CA PHE A 10 6.63 -1.65 -4.18
C PHE A 10 6.34 -2.74 -3.14
N CYS A 11 7.36 -3.54 -2.79
CA CYS A 11 7.23 -4.56 -1.77
C CYS A 11 6.88 -3.97 -0.39
N LEU A 12 7.53 -2.87 0.01
CA LEU A 12 7.25 -2.19 1.28
C LEU A 12 5.86 -1.56 1.29
N GLU A 13 5.41 -0.95 0.18
CA GLU A 13 4.06 -0.39 0.05
C GLU A 13 2.98 -1.47 0.19
N LEU A 14 3.15 -2.62 -0.48
CA LEU A 14 2.24 -3.76 -0.36
C LEU A 14 2.21 -4.31 1.08
N ALA A 15 3.38 -4.52 1.69
CA ALA A 15 3.47 -4.97 3.07
C ALA A 15 2.76 -4.00 4.02
N PHE A 16 3.04 -2.71 3.89
CA PHE A 16 2.44 -1.66 4.70
C PHE A 16 0.92 -1.68 4.59
N GLY A 17 0.39 -1.73 3.37
CA GLY A 17 -1.05 -1.75 3.14
C GLY A 17 -1.74 -2.93 3.81
N VAL A 18 -1.18 -4.13 3.68
CA VAL A 18 -1.74 -5.34 4.30
C VAL A 18 -1.67 -5.26 5.82
N LEU A 19 -0.53 -4.84 6.38
CA LEU A 19 -0.35 -4.70 7.83
C LEU A 19 -1.29 -3.64 8.42
N LEU A 20 -1.46 -2.52 7.74
CA LEU A 20 -2.37 -1.46 8.15
C LEU A 20 -3.80 -2.00 8.28
N PHE A 21 -4.28 -2.73 7.28
CA PHE A 21 -5.64 -3.26 7.31
C PHE A 21 -5.80 -4.43 8.29
N LEU A 22 -4.75 -5.25 8.51
CA LEU A 22 -4.74 -6.24 9.58
C LEU A 22 -4.84 -5.61 10.97
N SER A 23 -4.25 -4.44 11.19
CA SER A 23 -4.32 -3.71 12.47
C SER A 23 -5.74 -3.25 12.82
N LEU A 24 -6.62 -3.14 11.81
CA LEU A 24 -8.02 -2.76 11.99
C LEU A 24 -8.90 -3.93 12.41
N MET A 25 -8.41 -5.17 12.30
CA MET A 25 -9.17 -6.41 12.47
C MET A 25 -8.66 -7.36 13.57
N PRO A 26 -8.04 -6.92 14.68
CA PRO A 26 -7.37 -7.83 15.62
C PRO A 26 -8.32 -8.79 16.33
N ARG A 27 -9.62 -8.44 16.41
CA ARG A 27 -10.68 -9.20 17.09
C ARG A 27 -11.71 -9.79 16.12
N ALA A 28 -11.46 -9.71 14.81
CA ALA A 28 -12.43 -10.20 13.82
C ALA A 28 -12.53 -11.74 13.88
N PRO A 29 -13.73 -12.32 13.83
CA PRO A 29 -13.95 -13.77 13.90
C PRO A 29 -13.65 -14.47 12.55
N LEU A 30 -12.48 -14.19 11.97
CA LEU A 30 -12.07 -14.69 10.64
C LEU A 30 -11.30 -16.02 10.70
N GLY A 31 -11.01 -16.51 11.92
CA GLY A 31 -10.20 -17.71 12.16
C GLY A 31 -8.71 -17.52 11.93
N GLN A 32 -7.89 -18.46 12.41
CA GLN A 32 -6.42 -18.36 12.33
C GLN A 32 -5.89 -18.45 10.89
N PHE A 33 -6.57 -19.21 10.03
CA PHE A 33 -6.17 -19.38 8.63
C PHE A 33 -6.15 -18.04 7.88
N PHE A 34 -7.13 -17.16 8.12
CA PHE A 34 -7.17 -15.82 7.54
C PHE A 34 -5.94 -14.98 7.92
N PHE A 35 -5.60 -14.93 9.22
CA PHE A 35 -4.44 -14.18 9.70
C PHE A 35 -3.11 -14.77 9.20
N ARG A 36 -3.03 -16.09 9.03
CA ARG A 36 -1.87 -16.73 8.39
C ARG A 36 -1.75 -16.33 6.92
N MET A 37 -2.84 -16.42 6.15
CA MET A 37 -2.84 -16.09 4.73
C MET A 37 -2.49 -14.62 4.50
N MET A 38 -3.23 -13.69 5.12
CA MET A 38 -2.92 -12.25 5.01
C MET A 38 -1.54 -11.92 5.57
N GLY A 39 -1.15 -12.59 6.67
CA GLY A 39 0.18 -12.45 7.23
C GLY A 39 1.28 -12.88 6.27
N THR A 40 1.08 -13.97 5.51
CA THR A 40 2.03 -14.39 4.48
C THR A 40 2.09 -13.42 3.31
N THR A 41 0.95 -12.81 2.95
CA THR A 41 0.88 -11.74 1.94
C THR A 41 1.69 -10.51 2.33
N ALA A 42 1.82 -10.21 3.63
CA ALA A 42 2.71 -9.15 4.13
C ALA A 42 4.17 -9.62 4.31
N LEU A 43 4.38 -10.87 4.74
CA LEU A 43 5.72 -11.43 4.97
C LEU A 43 6.55 -11.51 3.70
N ILE A 44 5.97 -12.01 2.59
CA ILE A 44 6.71 -12.23 1.34
C ILE A 44 7.33 -10.90 0.85
N PRO A 45 6.58 -9.78 0.73
CA PRO A 45 7.16 -8.50 0.36
C PRO A 45 8.18 -7.97 1.38
N LEU A 46 8.00 -8.16 2.70
CA LEU A 46 9.00 -7.75 3.70
C LEU A 46 10.32 -8.51 3.54
N LEU A 47 10.26 -9.83 3.32
CA LEU A 47 11.45 -10.64 3.07
C LEU A 47 12.11 -10.24 1.74
N ALA A 48 11.31 -10.00 0.70
CA ALA A 48 11.81 -9.53 -0.60
C ALA A 48 12.55 -8.20 -0.46
N ALA A 49 11.95 -7.23 0.24
CA ALA A 49 12.55 -5.91 0.46
C ALA A 49 13.80 -5.95 1.36
N GLY A 50 13.88 -6.89 2.31
CA GLY A 50 15.03 -7.02 3.20
C GLY A 50 16.20 -7.82 2.60
N LEU A 51 15.92 -8.89 1.85
CA LEU A 51 16.92 -9.86 1.41
C LEU A 51 17.38 -9.66 -0.04
N LEU A 52 16.48 -9.32 -0.97
CA LEU A 52 16.82 -9.28 -2.40
C LEU A 52 17.76 -8.12 -2.75
N PRO A 53 17.57 -6.89 -2.24
CA PRO A 53 18.54 -5.81 -2.47
C PRO A 53 19.96 -6.18 -2.02
N VAL A 54 20.08 -6.93 -0.92
CA VAL A 54 21.37 -7.37 -0.38
C VAL A 54 21.96 -8.51 -1.22
N ALA A 55 21.13 -9.50 -1.57
CA ALA A 55 21.55 -10.67 -2.37
C ALA A 55 22.03 -10.28 -3.77
N PHE A 56 21.45 -9.23 -4.36
CA PHE A 56 21.85 -8.69 -5.66
C PHE A 56 22.92 -7.58 -5.56
N GLY A 57 23.49 -7.33 -4.37
CA GLY A 57 24.59 -6.39 -4.17
C GLY A 57 24.21 -4.91 -4.27
N GLY A 58 22.92 -4.57 -4.16
CA GLY A 58 22.41 -3.19 -4.25
C GLY A 58 22.55 -2.41 -2.95
N ILE A 59 22.47 -3.06 -1.78
CA ILE A 59 22.68 -2.45 -0.46
C ILE A 59 23.44 -3.40 0.46
N ALA A 60 24.07 -2.86 1.51
CA ALA A 60 24.73 -3.64 2.53
C ALA A 60 23.74 -4.23 3.56
N TRP A 61 24.16 -5.25 4.31
CA TRP A 61 23.34 -5.92 5.35
C TRP A 61 22.98 -5.00 6.52
N ASP A 62 23.82 -4.02 6.80
CA ASP A 62 23.64 -3.01 7.86
C ASP A 62 22.80 -1.82 7.40
N ALA A 63 22.36 -1.81 6.13
CA ALA A 63 21.51 -0.75 5.62
C ALA A 63 20.18 -0.69 6.41
N PRO A 64 19.73 0.50 6.82
CA PRO A 64 18.53 0.67 7.66
C PRO A 64 17.27 0.07 7.00
N THR A 65 17.17 0.15 5.67
CA THR A 65 16.07 -0.45 4.89
C THR A 65 16.01 -1.98 5.07
N SER A 66 17.16 -2.68 4.98
CA SER A 66 17.21 -4.13 5.12
C SER A 66 16.90 -4.55 6.56
N LEU A 67 17.57 -3.93 7.53
CA LEU A 67 17.38 -4.22 8.96
C LEU A 67 15.93 -4.00 9.41
N ALA A 68 15.32 -2.87 9.04
CA ALA A 68 13.95 -2.56 9.40
C ALA A 68 12.94 -3.52 8.74
N SER A 69 13.14 -3.86 7.46
CA SER A 69 12.27 -4.83 6.77
C SER A 69 12.32 -6.22 7.41
N LEU A 70 13.53 -6.69 7.76
CA LEU A 70 13.73 -7.97 8.45
C LEU A 70 13.17 -7.94 9.87
N ALA A 71 13.35 -6.83 10.61
CA ALA A 71 12.76 -6.66 11.94
C ALA A 71 11.22 -6.73 11.90
N GLY A 72 10.60 -6.21 10.84
CA GLY A 72 9.16 -6.37 10.61
C GLY A 72 8.77 -7.83 10.30
N ALA A 73 9.56 -8.52 9.47
CA ALA A 73 9.34 -9.93 9.14
C ALA A 73 9.41 -10.85 10.38
N LEU A 74 10.28 -10.55 11.34
CA LEU A 74 10.41 -11.32 12.59
C LEU A 74 9.15 -11.32 13.45
N ALA A 75 8.24 -10.34 13.29
CA ALA A 75 6.97 -10.32 13.99
C ALA A 75 5.91 -11.28 13.41
N PHE A 76 6.17 -11.89 12.25
CA PHE A 76 5.23 -12.79 11.56
C PHE A 76 4.69 -13.94 12.41
N PRO A 77 5.50 -14.69 13.17
CA PRO A 77 4.97 -15.78 14.00
C PRO A 77 3.97 -15.28 15.05
N LEU A 78 4.14 -14.04 15.53
CA LEU A 78 3.28 -13.45 16.54
C LEU A 78 1.95 -12.97 15.94
N PHE A 79 1.92 -12.33 14.77
CA PHE A 79 0.63 -11.90 14.22
C PHE A 79 -0.12 -12.99 13.44
N SER A 80 0.57 -14.02 12.93
CA SER A 80 -0.03 -15.17 12.23
C SER A 80 -0.35 -16.37 13.16
N GLY A 81 0.25 -16.41 14.34
CA GLY A 81 0.12 -17.51 15.30
C GLY A 81 -1.17 -17.51 16.12
N PRO A 82 -1.37 -18.56 16.95
CA PRO A 82 -2.52 -18.70 17.84
C PRO A 82 -2.32 -17.87 19.11
N VAL A 83 -2.07 -16.57 18.96
CA VAL A 83 -1.88 -15.65 20.09
C VAL A 83 -3.15 -14.85 20.39
N SER A 84 -3.20 -14.24 21.58
CA SER A 84 -4.27 -13.32 21.95
C SER A 84 -4.34 -12.10 21.00
N SER A 85 -5.53 -11.54 20.84
CA SER A 85 -5.78 -10.39 19.95
C SER A 85 -4.89 -9.18 20.27
N GLY A 86 -4.57 -8.94 21.55
CA GLY A 86 -3.67 -7.86 21.97
C GLY A 86 -2.22 -8.09 21.52
N ARG A 87 -1.69 -9.31 21.68
CA ARG A 87 -0.33 -9.66 21.22
C ARG A 87 -0.22 -9.62 19.69
N ARG A 88 -1.26 -10.11 19.00
CA ARG A 88 -1.36 -9.99 17.54
C ARG A 88 -1.30 -8.53 17.10
N LEU A 89 -2.10 -7.67 17.71
CA LEU A 89 -2.13 -6.25 17.38
C LEU A 89 -0.76 -5.60 17.62
N GLY A 90 -0.12 -5.87 18.77
CA GLY A 90 1.23 -5.38 19.06
C GLY A 90 2.26 -5.81 18.01
N ALA A 91 2.22 -7.07 17.57
CA ALA A 91 3.10 -7.58 16.53
C ALA A 91 2.82 -6.96 15.15
N VAL A 92 1.55 -6.74 14.79
CA VAL A 92 1.20 -6.03 13.54
C VAL A 92 1.67 -4.58 13.59
N ILE A 93 1.47 -3.88 14.71
CA ILE A 93 1.93 -2.50 14.88
C ILE A 93 3.46 -2.42 14.78
N TRP A 94 4.18 -3.34 15.42
CA TRP A 94 5.63 -3.43 15.27
C TRP A 94 6.06 -3.58 13.81
N ALA A 95 5.47 -4.56 13.10
CA ALA A 95 5.78 -4.77 11.69
C ALA A 95 5.45 -3.54 10.83
N LEU A 96 4.34 -2.86 11.14
CA LEU A 96 3.92 -1.65 10.45
C LEU A 96 4.91 -0.49 10.66
N LEU A 97 5.34 -0.25 11.89
CA LEU A 97 6.35 0.77 12.21
C LEU A 97 7.69 0.46 11.55
N ALA A 98 8.12 -0.80 11.58
CA ALA A 98 9.34 -1.24 10.93
C ALA A 98 9.27 -1.03 9.40
N THR A 99 8.12 -1.27 8.78
CA THR A 99 7.89 -1.01 7.36
C THR A 99 7.97 0.48 7.03
N ILE A 100 7.41 1.36 7.88
CA ILE A 100 7.51 2.81 7.72
C ILE A 100 8.97 3.26 7.77
N VAL A 101 9.74 2.77 8.73
CA VAL A 101 11.17 3.09 8.87
C VAL A 101 11.96 2.61 7.64
N ALA A 102 11.70 1.38 7.17
CA ALA A 102 12.35 0.84 5.99
C ALA A 102 12.06 1.69 4.74
N LEU A 103 10.81 2.10 4.55
CA LEU A 103 10.40 2.92 3.41
C LEU A 103 10.97 4.33 3.45
N PHE A 104 11.00 4.95 4.64
CA PHE A 104 11.63 6.25 4.84
C PHE A 104 13.12 6.21 4.50
N ALA A 105 13.84 5.21 5.01
CA ALA A 105 15.25 5.01 4.71
C ALA A 105 15.50 4.78 3.21
N LEU A 106 14.68 3.95 2.57
CA LEU A 106 14.78 3.70 1.13
C LEU A 106 14.61 4.97 0.31
N LEU A 107 13.60 5.79 0.60
CA LEU A 107 13.33 7.03 -0.13
C LEU A 107 14.39 8.09 0.14
N GLN A 108 14.94 8.13 1.36
CA GLN A 108 16.06 9.01 1.69
C GLN A 108 17.30 8.70 0.83
N ASP A 109 17.56 7.42 0.56
CA ASP A 109 18.72 6.99 -0.23
C ASP A 109 18.46 7.00 -1.75
N SER A 110 17.22 6.77 -2.18
CA SER A 110 16.87 6.52 -3.59
C SER A 110 16.25 7.72 -4.31
N ALA A 111 15.61 8.66 -3.60
CA ALA A 111 14.88 9.77 -4.23
C ALA A 111 15.74 11.04 -4.30
N SER A 112 16.59 11.13 -5.32
CA SER A 112 17.44 12.29 -5.60
C SER A 112 16.67 13.61 -5.80
N GLY A 113 15.37 13.53 -6.09
CA GLY A 113 14.46 14.68 -6.23
C GLY A 113 13.93 15.24 -4.90
N LEU A 114 14.01 14.49 -3.79
CA LEU A 114 13.52 14.92 -2.48
C LEU A 114 14.67 15.52 -1.66
N GLN A 115 14.71 16.83 -1.54
CA GLN A 115 15.70 17.56 -0.76
C GLN A 115 15.17 17.90 0.63
N GLY A 116 15.83 17.34 1.65
CA GLY A 116 15.56 17.61 3.06
C GLY A 116 14.46 16.74 3.68
N VAL A 117 14.47 16.68 5.02
CA VAL A 117 13.63 15.77 5.82
C VAL A 117 12.14 15.94 5.54
N PHE A 118 11.69 17.18 5.32
CA PHE A 118 10.29 17.47 5.05
C PHE A 118 9.79 16.84 3.74
N GLN A 119 10.57 16.95 2.66
CA GLN A 119 10.20 16.38 1.36
C GLN A 119 10.23 14.86 1.40
N VAL A 120 11.24 14.26 2.05
CA VAL A 120 11.30 12.81 2.27
C VAL A 120 10.09 12.33 3.08
N THR A 121 9.65 13.09 4.08
CA THR A 121 8.46 12.75 4.89
C THR A 121 7.18 12.78 4.05
N ILE A 122 6.98 13.80 3.21
CA ILE A 122 5.82 13.86 2.31
C ILE A 122 5.87 12.75 1.27
N GLY A 123 7.04 12.49 0.68
CA GLY A 123 7.22 11.40 -0.27
C GLY A 123 6.95 10.03 0.34
N THR A 124 7.43 9.81 1.56
CA THR A 124 7.15 8.60 2.34
C THR A 124 5.65 8.50 2.63
N ALA A 125 5.00 9.58 3.04
CA ALA A 125 3.56 9.59 3.25
C ALA A 125 2.78 9.26 1.96
N SER A 126 3.22 9.75 0.80
CA SER A 126 2.63 9.45 -0.51
C SER A 126 2.74 7.96 -0.84
N ALA A 127 3.94 7.39 -0.70
CA ALA A 127 4.19 5.96 -0.90
C ALA A 127 3.38 5.09 0.07
N LEU A 128 3.33 5.44 1.36
CA LEU A 128 2.48 4.77 2.35
C LEU A 128 1.00 4.86 1.98
N ALA A 129 0.53 6.00 1.47
CA ALA A 129 -0.85 6.15 1.01
C ALA A 129 -1.13 5.26 -0.21
N THR A 130 -0.22 5.15 -1.17
CA THR A 130 -0.30 4.19 -2.29
C THR A 130 -0.43 2.77 -1.78
N GLY A 131 0.44 2.37 -0.84
CA GLY A 131 0.39 1.07 -0.17
C GLY A 131 -0.94 0.84 0.55
N ALA A 132 -1.44 1.82 1.29
CA ALA A 132 -2.71 1.76 2.01
C ALA A 132 -3.91 1.59 1.06
N VAL A 133 -3.88 2.20 -0.13
CA VAL A 133 -4.91 2.01 -1.16
C VAL A 133 -4.86 0.58 -1.72
N ALA A 134 -3.68 0.10 -2.11
CA ALA A 134 -3.48 -1.24 -2.66
C ALA A 134 -3.83 -2.34 -1.66
N GLY A 135 -3.25 -2.28 -0.45
CA GLY A 135 -3.55 -3.23 0.62
C GLY A 135 -4.98 -3.11 1.13
N GLY A 136 -5.57 -1.92 1.09
CA GLY A 136 -6.94 -1.68 1.52
C GLY A 136 -7.98 -2.32 0.61
N VAL A 137 -7.90 -2.07 -0.70
CA VAL A 137 -8.78 -2.73 -1.67
C VAL A 137 -8.53 -4.24 -1.68
N GLY A 138 -7.27 -4.69 -1.69
CA GLY A 138 -6.93 -6.10 -1.66
C GLY A 138 -7.47 -6.81 -0.43
N THR A 139 -7.28 -6.25 0.77
CA THR A 139 -7.79 -6.83 2.01
C THR A 139 -9.32 -6.81 2.06
N ALA A 140 -9.96 -5.72 1.62
CA ALA A 140 -11.42 -5.65 1.55
C ALA A 140 -12.00 -6.68 0.58
N MET A 141 -11.34 -6.94 -0.55
CA MET A 141 -11.72 -7.95 -1.53
C MET A 141 -11.59 -9.37 -0.94
N VAL A 142 -10.46 -9.68 -0.29
CA VAL A 142 -10.24 -10.99 0.36
C VAL A 142 -11.24 -11.23 1.49
N VAL A 143 -11.44 -10.23 2.36
CA VAL A 143 -12.46 -10.29 3.41
C VAL A 143 -13.84 -10.49 2.79
N GLY A 144 -14.15 -9.77 1.72
CA GLY A 144 -15.36 -9.93 0.95
C GLY A 144 -15.61 -11.37 0.48
N HIS A 145 -14.58 -12.04 -0.05
CA HIS A 145 -14.67 -13.45 -0.42
C HIS A 145 -14.97 -14.35 0.80
N TRP A 146 -14.41 -14.04 1.97
CA TRP A 146 -14.70 -14.74 3.22
C TRP A 146 -16.16 -14.65 3.66
N TYR A 147 -16.88 -13.57 3.33
CA TYR A 147 -18.33 -13.47 3.59
C TYR A 147 -19.15 -14.45 2.73
N LEU A 148 -18.60 -14.94 1.61
CA LEU A 148 -19.28 -15.92 0.76
C LEU A 148 -19.13 -17.35 1.31
N THR A 149 -18.06 -17.62 2.05
CA THR A 149 -17.74 -18.95 2.57
C THR A 149 -18.08 -19.12 4.05
N VAL A 150 -18.07 -18.04 4.83
CA VAL A 150 -18.40 -18.03 6.26
C VAL A 150 -19.67 -17.19 6.49
N PRO A 151 -20.86 -17.83 6.51
CA PRO A 151 -22.10 -17.14 6.80
C PRO A 151 -22.15 -16.82 8.30
N GLN A 152 -21.98 -15.54 8.67
CA GLN A 152 -22.22 -14.89 10.00
C GLN A 152 -21.22 -13.76 10.34
N LEU A 153 -20.37 -13.32 9.40
CA LEU A 153 -19.49 -12.18 9.67
C LEU A 153 -20.28 -10.86 9.81
N PRO A 154 -19.91 -9.99 10.78
CA PRO A 154 -20.62 -8.73 11.00
C PRO A 154 -20.38 -7.76 9.84
N LEU A 155 -21.42 -7.30 9.14
CA LEU A 155 -21.30 -6.41 7.97
C LEU A 155 -20.48 -5.13 8.26
N ASP A 156 -20.43 -4.69 9.51
CA ASP A 156 -19.70 -3.50 9.94
C ASP A 156 -18.19 -3.60 9.68
N LEU A 157 -17.63 -4.81 9.69
CA LEU A 157 -16.22 -5.01 9.35
C LEU A 157 -15.95 -4.59 7.91
N LEU A 158 -16.71 -5.12 6.94
CA LEU A 158 -16.51 -4.80 5.53
C LEU A 158 -16.83 -3.32 5.23
N LYS A 159 -17.84 -2.74 5.89
CA LYS A 159 -18.12 -1.30 5.81
C LYS A 159 -16.94 -0.46 6.29
N ARG A 160 -16.34 -0.83 7.43
CA ARG A 160 -15.18 -0.13 8.00
C ARG A 160 -13.96 -0.23 7.08
N LEU A 161 -13.65 -1.42 6.56
CA LEU A 161 -12.53 -1.58 5.63
C LEU A 161 -12.74 -0.74 4.38
N ASN A 162 -13.92 -0.81 3.76
CA ASN A 162 -14.23 0.00 2.58
C ASN A 162 -14.11 1.51 2.87
N GLN A 163 -14.58 1.96 4.03
CA GLN A 163 -14.45 3.38 4.42
C GLN A 163 -12.99 3.79 4.60
N VAL A 164 -12.16 2.99 5.27
CA VAL A 164 -10.73 3.31 5.43
C VAL A 164 -10.04 3.31 4.08
N THR A 165 -10.36 2.39 3.17
CA THR A 165 -9.83 2.38 1.80
C THR A 165 -10.19 3.66 1.04
N LEU A 166 -11.44 4.14 1.14
CA LEU A 166 -11.85 5.42 0.55
C LEU A 166 -11.09 6.61 1.11
N VAL A 167 -10.86 6.63 2.43
CA VAL A 167 -10.05 7.67 3.08
C VAL A 167 -8.60 7.61 2.57
N SER A 168 -8.00 6.42 2.47
CA SER A 168 -6.65 6.24 1.93
C SER A 168 -6.54 6.75 0.49
N MET A 169 -7.55 6.53 -0.35
CA MET A 169 -7.59 7.06 -1.73
C MET A 169 -7.63 8.58 -1.75
N GLY A 170 -8.46 9.19 -0.89
CA GLY A 170 -8.53 10.64 -0.75
C GLY A 170 -7.21 11.25 -0.24
N VAL A 171 -6.58 10.62 0.75
CA VAL A 171 -5.26 11.04 1.26
C VAL A 171 -4.19 10.91 0.18
N SER A 172 -4.17 9.80 -0.57
CA SER A 172 -3.25 9.60 -1.68
C SER A 172 -3.42 10.71 -2.74
N LEU A 173 -4.66 10.98 -3.18
CA LEU A 173 -4.94 12.08 -4.12
C LEU A 173 -4.43 13.44 -3.61
N GLY A 174 -4.66 13.74 -2.33
CA GLY A 174 -4.18 14.98 -1.70
C GLY A 174 -2.65 15.08 -1.71
N LEU A 175 -1.96 14.01 -1.32
CA LEU A 175 -0.49 13.98 -1.26
C LEU A 175 0.15 14.09 -2.65
N VAL A 176 -0.42 13.42 -3.65
CA VAL A 176 0.01 13.55 -5.05
C VAL A 176 -0.16 14.99 -5.53
N GLY A 177 -1.31 15.62 -5.25
CA GLY A 177 -1.53 17.03 -5.57
C GLY A 177 -0.51 17.96 -4.91
N ILE A 178 -0.20 17.74 -3.62
CA ILE A 178 0.81 18.51 -2.90
C ILE A 178 2.19 18.36 -3.53
N LEU A 179 2.59 17.13 -3.88
CA LEU A 179 3.90 16.86 -4.50
C LEU A 179 4.03 17.51 -5.87
N ILE A 180 2.97 17.49 -6.69
CA ILE A 180 2.94 18.16 -8.00
C ILE A 180 3.14 19.68 -7.84
N VAL A 181 2.46 20.30 -6.88
CA VAL A 181 2.59 21.74 -6.62
C VAL A 181 3.98 22.09 -6.10
N GLN A 182 4.52 21.31 -5.17
CA GLN A 182 5.85 21.56 -4.59
C GLN A 182 6.99 21.41 -5.61
N HIS A 183 6.85 20.50 -6.58
CA HIS A 183 7.90 20.19 -7.55
C HIS A 183 7.55 20.67 -8.96
N GLN A 184 6.66 21.65 -9.10
CA GLN A 184 6.19 22.14 -10.41
C GLN A 184 7.35 22.56 -11.33
N SER A 185 8.38 23.22 -10.78
CA SER A 185 9.56 23.65 -11.54
C SER A 185 10.37 22.46 -12.07
N ALA A 186 10.62 21.45 -11.24
CA ALA A 186 11.31 20.23 -11.63
C ALA A 186 10.50 19.40 -12.65
N LEU A 187 9.19 19.30 -12.45
CA LEU A 187 8.26 18.57 -13.34
C LEU A 187 8.07 19.23 -14.70
N SER A 188 8.23 20.54 -14.79
CA SER A 188 8.14 21.29 -16.05
C SER A 188 9.46 21.31 -16.82
N GLY A 189 10.60 21.18 -16.10
CA GLY A 189 11.95 21.15 -16.68
C GLY A 189 12.47 19.76 -17.03
N ALA A 190 11.73 18.69 -16.73
CA ALA A 190 12.07 17.32 -17.10
C ALA A 190 12.01 17.10 -18.62
N ASP A 191 12.76 16.11 -19.12
CA ASP A 191 12.84 15.76 -20.56
C ASP A 191 11.45 15.53 -21.18
N THR A 192 10.53 14.96 -20.39
CA THR A 192 9.11 14.87 -20.72
C THR A 192 8.31 15.62 -19.66
N PRO A 193 7.88 16.88 -19.91
CA PRO A 193 7.13 17.64 -18.93
C PRO A 193 5.88 16.89 -18.48
N LEU A 194 5.53 16.97 -17.19
CA LEU A 194 4.36 16.23 -16.65
C LEU A 194 3.05 16.58 -17.36
N LEU A 195 2.91 17.82 -17.82
CA LEU A 195 1.73 18.30 -18.55
C LEU A 195 1.81 18.10 -20.07
N SER A 196 2.82 17.39 -20.57
CA SER A 196 2.87 16.94 -21.96
C SER A 196 1.82 15.82 -22.20
N PRO A 197 1.44 15.52 -23.45
CA PRO A 197 0.49 14.43 -23.74
C PRO A 197 0.90 13.08 -23.13
N PHE A 198 2.20 12.78 -23.14
CA PHE A 198 2.73 11.55 -22.56
C PHE A 198 2.72 11.60 -21.03
N GLY A 199 3.16 12.71 -20.42
CA GLY A 199 3.10 12.91 -18.97
C GLY A 199 1.66 12.83 -18.43
N LEU A 200 0.70 13.43 -19.12
CA LEU A 200 -0.72 13.37 -18.80
C LEU A 200 -1.32 11.98 -18.96
N PHE A 201 -0.82 11.17 -19.89
CA PHE A 201 -1.23 9.77 -20.02
C PHE A 201 -0.81 8.97 -18.78
N HIS A 202 0.46 9.08 -18.35
CA HIS A 202 0.96 8.40 -17.16
C HIS A 202 0.28 8.91 -15.88
N LEU A 203 0.20 10.24 -15.70
CA LEU A 203 -0.51 10.85 -14.58
C LEU A 203 -2.01 10.50 -14.58
N GLY A 204 -2.63 10.48 -15.76
CA GLY A 204 -4.02 10.07 -15.93
C GLY A 204 -4.25 8.61 -15.54
N SER A 205 -3.33 7.71 -15.91
CA SER A 205 -3.38 6.31 -15.48
C SER A 205 -3.25 6.17 -13.95
N ARG A 206 -2.41 6.98 -13.32
CA ARG A 206 -2.26 7.03 -11.86
C ARG A 206 -3.50 7.57 -11.17
N VAL A 207 -3.98 8.74 -11.58
CA VAL A 207 -5.04 9.48 -10.90
C VAL A 207 -6.41 8.94 -11.28
N VAL A 208 -6.72 8.84 -12.57
CA VAL A 208 -8.06 8.45 -13.04
C VAL A 208 -8.28 6.96 -12.84
N ILE A 209 -7.38 6.12 -13.36
CA ILE A 209 -7.52 4.66 -13.30
C ILE A 209 -7.17 4.15 -11.91
N GLY A 210 -6.09 4.64 -11.31
CA GLY A 210 -5.59 4.16 -10.02
C GLY A 210 -6.34 4.64 -8.78
N LEU A 211 -6.98 5.83 -8.83
CA LEU A 211 -7.55 6.46 -7.64
C LEU A 211 -9.02 6.85 -7.84
N VAL A 212 -9.36 7.67 -8.84
CA VAL A 212 -10.72 8.23 -9.02
C VAL A 212 -11.74 7.14 -9.36
N LEU A 213 -11.46 6.26 -10.34
CA LEU A 213 -12.37 5.16 -10.68
C LEU A 213 -12.56 4.19 -9.50
N PRO A 214 -11.50 3.70 -8.81
CA PRO A 214 -11.63 2.90 -7.60
C PRO A 214 -12.37 3.61 -6.46
N LEU A 215 -12.25 4.93 -6.34
CA LEU A 215 -12.98 5.72 -5.34
C LEU A 215 -14.48 5.75 -5.64
N ILE A 216 -14.86 5.96 -6.91
CA ILE A 216 -16.25 5.85 -7.36
C ILE A 216 -16.79 4.44 -7.06
N PHE A 217 -16.01 3.41 -7.40
CA PHE A 217 -16.38 2.01 -7.14
C PHE A 217 -16.49 1.71 -5.65
N GLY A 218 -15.58 2.20 -4.81
CA GLY A 218 -15.68 2.05 -3.35
C GLY A 218 -16.90 2.78 -2.78
N TRP A 219 -17.31 3.90 -3.37
CA TRP A 219 -18.54 4.60 -3.01
C TRP A 219 -19.78 3.79 -3.41
N MET A 220 -19.79 3.20 -4.61
CA MET A 220 -20.85 2.27 -5.03
C MET A 220 -20.92 1.03 -4.13
N ALA A 221 -19.77 0.45 -3.79
CA ALA A 221 -19.66 -0.68 -2.87
C ALA A 221 -20.22 -0.32 -1.49
N ARG A 222 -19.96 0.90 -0.98
CA ARG A 222 -20.57 1.40 0.25
C ARG A 222 -22.09 1.40 0.17
N GLY A 223 -22.65 1.82 -0.97
CA GLY A 223 -24.08 1.74 -1.24
C GLY A 223 -24.60 0.29 -1.18
N SER A 224 -23.96 -0.64 -1.91
CA SER A 224 -24.34 -2.06 -1.89
C SER A 224 -24.26 -2.67 -0.49
N LEU A 225 -23.25 -2.31 0.32
CA LEU A 225 -23.10 -2.75 1.70
C LEU A 225 -24.16 -2.15 2.64
N ALA A 226 -24.68 -0.96 2.35
CA ALA A 226 -25.77 -0.37 3.12
C ALA A 226 -27.07 -1.17 2.96
N TYR A 227 -27.31 -1.72 1.76
CA TYR A 227 -28.45 -2.60 1.47
C TYR A 227 -28.18 -4.09 1.79
N GLY A 228 -27.05 -4.42 2.41
CA GLY A 228 -26.70 -5.81 2.76
C GLY A 228 -26.32 -6.70 1.56
N ASN A 229 -26.18 -6.14 0.35
CA ASN A 229 -25.80 -6.90 -0.84
C ASN A 229 -24.28 -7.08 -0.92
N THR A 230 -23.77 -8.04 -0.13
CA THR A 230 -22.34 -8.35 -0.07
C THR A 230 -21.80 -8.89 -1.38
N ARG A 231 -22.55 -9.73 -2.12
CA ARG A 231 -22.10 -10.31 -3.40
C ARG A 231 -21.82 -9.23 -4.46
N SER A 232 -22.70 -8.24 -4.57
CA SER A 232 -22.48 -7.11 -5.49
C SER A 232 -21.28 -6.26 -5.05
N ALA A 233 -21.19 -5.94 -3.74
CA ALA A 233 -20.08 -5.16 -3.21
C ALA A 233 -18.72 -5.83 -3.47
N THR A 234 -18.64 -7.15 -3.32
CA THR A 234 -17.41 -7.91 -3.58
C THR A 234 -16.99 -7.91 -5.04
N GLY A 235 -17.94 -7.97 -5.98
CA GLY A 235 -17.64 -7.88 -7.41
C GLY A 235 -17.06 -6.51 -7.79
N ILE A 236 -17.57 -5.44 -7.18
CA ILE A 236 -17.04 -4.08 -7.37
C ILE A 236 -15.61 -3.98 -6.82
N LEU A 237 -15.36 -4.48 -5.61
CA LEU A 237 -14.02 -4.48 -5.01
C LEU A 237 -13.00 -5.28 -5.84
N TYR A 238 -13.42 -6.38 -6.49
CA TYR A 238 -12.55 -7.15 -7.39
C TYR A 238 -12.06 -6.31 -8.56
N ALA A 239 -12.97 -5.61 -9.24
CA ALA A 239 -12.61 -4.71 -10.33
C ALA A 239 -11.70 -3.57 -9.83
N SER A 240 -12.00 -3.00 -8.66
CA SER A 240 -11.16 -1.97 -8.04
C SER A 240 -9.73 -2.45 -7.77
N THR A 241 -9.52 -3.72 -7.39
CA THR A 241 -8.17 -4.24 -7.12
C THR A 241 -7.28 -4.12 -8.35
N VAL A 242 -7.79 -4.51 -9.52
CA VAL A 242 -7.03 -4.45 -10.78
C VAL A 242 -6.68 -3.01 -11.13
N LEU A 243 -7.66 -2.11 -11.04
CA LEU A 243 -7.47 -0.69 -11.33
C LEU A 243 -6.44 -0.04 -10.39
N VAL A 244 -6.49 -0.36 -9.09
CA VAL A 244 -5.52 0.14 -8.11
C VAL A 244 -4.12 -0.39 -8.38
N LEU A 245 -3.96 -1.66 -8.77
CA LEU A 245 -2.64 -2.22 -9.12
C LEU A 245 -2.05 -1.54 -10.35
N ILE A 246 -2.88 -1.25 -11.37
CA ILE A 246 -2.46 -0.44 -12.53
C ILE A 246 -2.00 0.94 -12.06
N GLY A 247 -2.77 1.57 -11.16
CA GLY A 247 -2.42 2.85 -10.55
C GLY A 247 -1.13 2.85 -9.73
N ALA A 248 -0.85 1.77 -9.01
CA ALA A 248 0.39 1.60 -8.25
C ALA A 248 1.59 1.38 -9.18
N ALA A 249 1.44 0.62 -10.26
CA ALA A 249 2.47 0.48 -11.29
C ALA A 249 2.75 1.83 -11.99
N ALA A 250 1.70 2.61 -12.30
CA ALA A 250 1.84 3.94 -12.85
C ALA A 250 2.57 4.91 -11.89
N SER A 251 2.32 4.79 -10.59
CA SER A 251 3.03 5.56 -9.54
C SER A 251 4.54 5.34 -9.60
N LEU A 252 4.97 4.08 -9.64
CA LEU A 252 6.39 3.72 -9.74
C LEU A 252 7.01 4.17 -11.07
N SER A 253 6.27 4.05 -12.18
CA SER A 253 6.72 4.55 -13.49
C SER A 253 6.89 6.06 -13.52
N LEU A 254 6.00 6.82 -12.87
CA LEU A 254 6.14 8.26 -12.70
C LEU A 254 7.34 8.61 -11.82
N GLN A 255 7.55 7.87 -10.73
CA GLN A 255 8.70 8.07 -9.87
C GLN A 255 10.02 7.74 -10.56
N ASP A 256 10.05 6.73 -11.43
CA ASP A 256 11.24 6.43 -12.25
C ASP A 256 11.57 7.60 -13.18
N SER A 257 10.55 8.23 -13.77
CA SER A 257 10.71 9.31 -14.74
C SER A 257 11.03 10.67 -14.11
N TYR A 258 10.46 10.95 -12.93
CA TYR A 258 10.53 12.27 -12.30
C TYR A 258 11.29 12.29 -10.96
N HIS A 259 11.73 11.13 -10.47
CA HIS A 259 12.39 10.93 -9.18
C HIS A 259 11.57 11.42 -7.95
N ILE A 260 10.25 11.53 -8.12
CA ILE A 260 9.28 11.99 -7.10
C ILE A 260 8.16 10.93 -6.97
N PRO A 261 7.80 10.51 -5.74
CA PRO A 261 6.77 9.48 -5.53
C PRO A 261 5.33 10.03 -5.69
N LEU A 262 4.88 10.14 -6.95
CA LEU A 262 3.54 10.56 -7.39
C LEU A 262 2.53 9.39 -7.46
#